data_AF-X0Q298-F1
#
_entry.id   AF-X0Q298-F1
#
_cell.length_a   1.000
_cell.length_b   1.000
_cell.length_c   1.000
_cell.angle_alpha   90.00
_cell.angle_beta   90.00
_cell.angle_gamma   90.00
#
_symmetry.space_group_name_H-M   'P 1'
#
loop_
_entity.id
_entity.type
_entity.pdbx_description
1 polymer ?
#
loop_
_entity_poly.entity_id
_entity_poly.type
_entity_poly.pdbx_seq_one_letter_code
_entity_poly.pdbx_strand_id
1 'polypeptide(L)'
;MVVVLVTAASVQDRDGGRLALSRAKTVMPSMVLVWADGGYAGRLVAWVAEHCRMTLDIVRKPKGKVGFSVLPHHWLIERTLAWIVRCRRLDHDYERLPAHSEAMITGQ
;
A
#
# COMPACT_ATOMS: atom_id res chain seq x y z
N MET A 1 -9.69 9.14 -2.78
CA MET A 1 -10.07 7.72 -2.89
C MET A 1 -9.01 6.88 -2.21
N VAL A 2 -9.40 5.88 -1.41
CA VAL A 2 -8.48 4.94 -0.75
C VAL A 2 -8.98 3.54 -1.06
N VAL A 3 -8.07 2.65 -1.48
CA VAL A 3 -8.36 1.21 -1.65
C VAL A 3 -7.62 0.49 -0.55
N VAL A 4 -8.33 -0.34 0.20
CA VAL A 4 -7.79 -1.10 1.32
C VAL A 4 -7.93 -2.58 1.02
N LEU A 5 -6.89 -3.33 1.38
CA LEU A 5 -6.90 -4.77 1.43
C LEU A 5 -6.24 -5.19 2.73
N VAL A 6 -6.93 -5.95 3.57
CA VAL A 6 -6.37 -6.50 4.81
C VAL A 6 -6.06 -7.97 4.57
N THR A 7 -4.82 -8.36 4.82
CA THR A 7 -4.34 -9.74 4.67
C THR A 7 -3.81 -10.27 5.99
N ALA A 8 -3.78 -11.59 6.15
CA ALA A 8 -3.07 -12.21 7.25
C ALA A 8 -1.58 -11.81 7.22
N ALA A 9 -0.96 -11.71 8.40
CA ALA A 9 0.45 -11.33 8.54
C ALA A 9 1.43 -12.32 7.85
N SER A 10 0.98 -13.53 7.53
CA SER A 10 1.77 -14.52 6.78
C SER A 10 1.84 -14.24 5.27
N VAL A 11 1.00 -13.35 4.74
CA VAL A 11 1.00 -12.96 3.33
C VAL A 11 2.09 -11.91 3.12
N GLN A 12 2.97 -12.14 2.14
CA GLN A 12 3.99 -11.16 1.80
C GLN A 12 3.35 -9.94 1.11
N ASP A 13 3.90 -8.75 1.37
CA ASP A 13 3.44 -7.49 0.76
C ASP A 13 3.34 -7.55 -0.76
N ARG A 14 4.26 -8.28 -1.41
CA ARG A 14 4.25 -8.49 -2.87
C ARG A 14 2.99 -9.23 -3.36
N ASP A 15 2.51 -10.19 -2.58
CA ASP A 15 1.36 -11.03 -2.95
C ASP A 15 0.05 -10.29 -2.63
N GLY A 16 -0.02 -9.63 -1.47
CA GLY A 16 -1.13 -8.74 -1.14
C GLY A 16 -1.24 -7.54 -2.09
N GLY A 17 -0.10 -6.92 -2.44
CA GLY A 17 0.00 -5.80 -3.34
C GLY A 17 -0.56 -6.08 -4.73
N ARG A 18 -0.39 -7.30 -5.24
CA ARG A 18 -1.00 -7.72 -6.52
C ARG A 18 -2.52 -7.56 -6.51
N LEU A 19 -3.17 -8.03 -5.44
CA LEU A 19 -4.63 -7.94 -5.29
C LEU A 19 -5.08 -6.48 -5.11
N ALA A 20 -4.39 -5.73 -4.25
CA ALA A 20 -4.72 -4.33 -3.98
C ALA A 20 -4.60 -3.44 -5.24
N LEU A 21 -3.52 -3.60 -6.00
CA LEU A 21 -3.28 -2.82 -7.23
C LEU A 21 -4.24 -3.19 -8.36
N SER A 22 -4.64 -4.47 -8.45
CA SER A 22 -5.68 -4.91 -9.38
C SER A 22 -7.01 -4.21 -9.08
N ARG A 23 -7.44 -4.24 -7.81
CA ARG A 23 -8.67 -3.56 -7.36
C ARG A 23 -8.59 -2.06 -7.61
N ALA A 24 -7.46 -1.44 -7.29
CA ALA A 24 -7.25 -0.01 -7.49
C ALA A 24 -7.31 0.38 -8.97
N LYS A 25 -6.79 -0.45 -9.88
CA LYS A 25 -6.91 -0.22 -11.32
C LYS A 25 -8.35 -0.31 -11.81
N THR A 26 -9.14 -1.26 -11.29
CA THR A 26 -10.57 -1.39 -11.63
C THR A 26 -11.35 -0.15 -11.20
N VAL A 27 -11.10 0.36 -9.99
CA VAL A 27 -11.81 1.54 -9.46
C VAL A 27 -11.31 2.84 -10.10
N MET A 28 -10.03 2.93 -10.44
CA MET A 28 -9.41 4.09 -11.07
C MET A 28 -8.58 3.68 -12.30
N PRO A 29 -9.23 3.48 -13.47
CA PRO A 29 -8.56 3.02 -14.68
C PRO A 29 -7.49 3.98 -15.21
N SER A 30 -7.59 5.27 -14.88
CA SER A 30 -6.63 6.31 -15.26
C SER A 30 -5.34 6.31 -14.43
N MET A 31 -5.23 5.46 -13.39
CA MET A 31 -4.01 5.35 -12.59
C MET A 31 -2.87 4.78 -13.44
N VAL A 32 -1.74 5.48 -13.46
CA VAL A 32 -0.55 5.12 -14.27
C VAL A 32 0.74 5.00 -13.46
N LEU A 33 0.85 5.64 -12.29
CA LEU A 33 2.05 5.63 -11.46
C LEU A 33 1.66 5.32 -10.01
N VAL A 34 2.42 4.43 -9.38
CA VAL A 34 2.29 4.06 -7.98
C VAL A 34 3.68 4.04 -7.35
N TRP A 35 3.83 4.68 -6.19
CA TRP A 35 5.04 4.57 -5.37
C TRP A 35 4.84 3.52 -4.27
N ALA A 36 5.84 2.67 -4.05
CA ALA A 36 5.84 1.68 -2.98
C ALA A 36 7.23 1.54 -2.34
N ASP A 37 7.30 1.00 -1.13
CA ASP A 37 8.55 0.73 -0.45
C ASP A 37 9.22 -0.59 -0.92
N GLY A 38 10.35 -0.93 -0.31
CA GLY A 38 11.15 -2.11 -0.67
C GLY A 38 10.45 -3.46 -0.54
N GLY A 39 9.42 -3.61 0.30
CA GLY A 39 8.65 -4.84 0.48
C GLY A 39 7.89 -5.28 -0.77
N TYR A 40 7.52 -4.31 -1.62
CA TYR A 40 6.81 -4.51 -2.88
C TYR A 40 7.73 -4.75 -4.09
N ALA A 41 9.05 -4.79 -3.87
CA ALA A 41 10.01 -5.00 -4.94
C ALA A 41 9.98 -6.44 -5.51
N GLY A 42 10.61 -6.61 -6.67
CA GLY A 42 10.80 -7.91 -7.31
C GLY A 42 9.74 -8.19 -8.37
N ARG A 43 9.23 -9.43 -8.40
CA ARG A 43 8.32 -9.90 -9.47
C ARG A 43 7.03 -9.07 -9.60
N LEU A 44 6.57 -8.44 -8.52
CA LEU A 44 5.38 -7.60 -8.54
C LEU A 44 5.52 -6.41 -9.50
N VAL A 45 6.71 -5.79 -9.61
CA VAL A 45 6.93 -4.62 -10.47
C VAL A 45 6.64 -4.96 -11.93
N ALA A 46 7.20 -6.07 -12.42
CA ALA A 46 6.97 -6.55 -13.78
C ALA A 46 5.49 -6.93 -13.99
N TRP A 47 4.89 -7.61 -13.01
CA TRP A 47 3.49 -8.01 -13.08
C TRP A 47 2.54 -6.80 -13.22
N VAL A 48 2.76 -5.74 -12.44
CA VAL A 48 1.95 -4.51 -12.47
C VAL A 48 2.07 -3.79 -13.83
N ALA A 49 3.27 -3.74 -14.41
CA ALA A 49 3.47 -3.17 -15.73
C ALA A 49 2.70 -3.95 -16.81
N GLU A 50 2.77 -5.27 -16.77
CA GLU A 50 2.15 -6.17 -17.75
C GLU A 50 0.62 -6.23 -17.61
N HIS A 51 0.10 -6.39 -16.39
CA HIS A 51 -1.31 -6.70 -16.15
C HIS A 51 -2.16 -5.48 -15.80
N CYS A 52 -1.58 -4.47 -15.14
CA CYS A 52 -2.32 -3.27 -14.75
C CYS A 52 -2.03 -2.07 -15.65
N ARG A 53 -1.01 -2.15 -16.51
CA ARG A 53 -0.51 -1.03 -17.33
C ARG A 53 -0.19 0.18 -16.45
N MET A 54 0.52 -0.05 -15.35
CA MET A 54 0.98 0.98 -14.42
C MET A 54 2.47 0.83 -14.15
N THR A 55 3.12 1.93 -13.81
CA THR A 55 4.49 1.94 -13.30
C THR A 55 4.46 1.82 -11.78
N LEU A 56 5.08 0.77 -11.24
CA LEU A 56 5.34 0.62 -9.81
C LEU A 56 6.77 1.08 -9.51
N ASP A 57 6.92 2.28 -8.97
CA ASP A 57 8.21 2.88 -8.61
C ASP A 57 8.55 2.57 -7.15
N ILE A 58 9.66 1.85 -6.95
CA ILE A 58 10.09 1.41 -5.63
C ILE A 58 10.99 2.47 -5.01
N VAL A 59 10.45 3.19 -4.04
CA VAL A 59 11.15 4.22 -3.28
C VAL A 59 12.13 3.55 -2.32
N ARG A 60 13.42 3.82 -2.50
CA ARG A 60 14.50 3.28 -1.68
C ARG A 60 15.38 4.39 -1.12
N LYS A 61 16.00 4.11 0.02
CA LYS A 61 17.06 4.97 0.55
C LYS A 61 18.22 5.06 -0.45
N PRO A 62 18.83 6.25 -0.64
CA PRO A 62 20.01 6.40 -1.48
C PRO A 62 21.13 5.46 -1.02
N LYS A 63 21.81 4.82 -1.98
CA LYS A 63 22.94 3.92 -1.67
C LYS A 63 24.04 4.69 -0.91
N GLY A 64 24.59 4.08 0.14
CA GLY A 64 25.70 4.65 0.92
C GLY A 64 25.31 5.66 1.99
N LYS A 65 24.03 6.00 2.15
CA LYS A 65 23.56 6.79 3.30
C LYS A 65 23.44 5.90 4.53
N VAL A 66 24.24 6.19 5.56
CA VAL A 66 24.09 5.60 6.90
C VAL A 66 23.11 6.46 7.70
N GLY A 67 22.13 5.81 8.35
CA GLY A 67 21.15 6.49 9.20
C GLY A 67 19.84 6.88 8.50
N PHE A 68 19.20 7.93 9.02
CA PHE A 68 17.92 8.43 8.50
C PHE A 68 18.14 9.24 7.22
N SER A 69 17.28 9.02 6.23
CA SER A 69 17.21 9.82 5.01
C SER A 69 15.75 10.08 4.72
N VAL A 70 15.41 11.34 4.47
CA VAL A 70 14.08 11.70 4.00
C VAL A 70 13.87 11.05 2.63
N LEU A 71 12.79 10.28 2.52
CA LEU A 71 12.36 9.66 1.28
C LEU A 71 11.32 10.57 0.60
N PRO A 72 11.46 10.83 -0.71
CA PRO A 72 10.42 11.54 -1.46
C PRO A 72 9.05 10.88 -1.27
N HIS A 73 8.01 11.70 -1.09
CA HIS A 73 6.61 11.29 -0.99
C HIS A 73 6.21 10.39 0.20
N HIS A 74 7.15 9.88 1.01
CA HIS A 74 6.85 9.01 2.15
C HIS A 74 5.95 9.69 3.20
N TRP A 75 6.13 11.00 3.40
CA TRP A 75 5.31 11.80 4.31
C TRP A 75 3.81 11.78 3.95
N LEU A 76 3.45 11.56 2.68
CA LEU A 76 2.05 11.47 2.26
C LEU A 76 1.39 10.23 2.88
N ILE A 77 2.10 9.10 2.86
CA ILE A 77 1.65 7.82 3.41
C ILE A 77 1.54 7.95 4.93
N GLU A 78 2.61 8.41 5.60
CA GLU A 78 2.62 8.62 7.05
C GLU A 78 1.50 9.54 7.52
N ARG A 79 1.24 10.63 6.78
CA ARG A 79 0.13 11.55 7.08
C ARG A 79 -1.23 10.86 7.00
N THR A 80 -1.47 10.07 5.95
CA THR A 80 -2.72 9.33 5.81
C THR A 80 -2.88 8.31 6.94
N LEU A 81 -1.83 7.56 7.28
CA LEU A 81 -1.85 6.65 8.42
C LEU A 81 -2.09 7.38 9.75
N ALA A 82 -1.45 8.52 9.97
CA ALA A 82 -1.65 9.33 11.16
C ALA A 82 -3.11 9.81 11.30
N TRP A 83 -3.78 10.17 10.19
CA TRP A 83 -5.21 10.49 10.22
C TRP A 83 -6.08 9.28 10.56
N ILE A 84 -5.80 8.12 9.96
CA ILE A 84 -6.55 6.88 10.22
C ILE A 84 -6.40 6.47 11.70
N VAL A 85 -5.17 6.49 12.24
CA VAL A 85 -4.87 6.18 13.64
C VAL A 85 -5.52 7.20 14.57
N ARG A 86 -5.44 8.51 14.26
CA ARG A 86 -6.09 9.57 15.06
C ARG A 86 -7.61 9.39 15.12
N CYS A 87 -8.23 8.91 14.04
CA CYS A 87 -9.64 8.56 14.01
C CYS A 87 -9.95 7.19 14.65
N ARG A 88 -8.98 6.55 15.32
CA ARG A 88 -9.07 5.23 15.95
C ARG A 88 -9.51 4.10 15.01
N ARG A 89 -9.30 4.26 13.70
CA ARG A 89 -9.67 3.26 12.69
C ARG A 89 -8.67 2.09 12.59
N LEU A 90 -7.54 2.20 13.31
CA LEU A 90 -6.50 1.18 13.44
C LEU A 90 -6.11 0.92 14.92
N ASP A 91 -6.95 1.33 15.88
CA ASP A 91 -6.60 1.30 17.32
C ASP A 91 -6.64 -0.11 17.92
N HIS A 92 -7.53 -0.98 17.43
CA HIS A 92 -7.67 -2.36 17.89
C HIS A 92 -8.03 -3.27 16.71
N ASP A 93 -7.21 -4.31 16.47
CA ASP A 93 -7.60 -5.42 15.61
C ASP A 93 -8.35 -6.44 16.47
N TYR A 94 -9.67 -6.33 16.48
CA TYR A 94 -10.52 -7.30 17.17
C TYR A 94 -10.53 -8.55 16.30
N GLU A 95 -9.69 -9.55 16.60
CA GLU A 95 -9.51 -10.82 15.87
C GLU A 95 -10.82 -11.37 15.25
N ARG A 96 -11.17 -10.85 14.07
CA ARG A 96 -12.39 -11.12 13.31
C ARG A 96 -12.01 -11.21 11.84
N LEU A 97 -12.98 -11.06 10.95
CA LEU A 97 -12.74 -11.09 9.51
C LEU A 97 -12.01 -9.82 9.04
N PRO A 98 -11.01 -9.94 8.14
CA PRO A 98 -10.32 -8.81 7.51
C PRO A 98 -11.25 -7.74 6.91
N ALA A 99 -12.43 -8.15 6.44
CA ALA A 99 -13.45 -7.26 5.88
C ALA A 99 -13.96 -6.21 6.89
N HIS A 100 -14.00 -6.51 8.19
CA HIS A 100 -14.40 -5.54 9.21
C HIS A 100 -13.35 -4.43 9.37
N SER A 101 -12.07 -4.81 9.32
CA SER A 101 -10.95 -3.87 9.40
C SER A 101 -10.88 -3.00 8.14
N GLU A 102 -11.16 -3.57 6.96
CA GLU A 102 -11.32 -2.79 5.72
C GLU A 102 -12.45 -1.74 5.83
N ALA A 103 -13.63 -2.15 6.28
CA ALA A 103 -14.81 -1.31 6.45
C ALA A 103 -14.55 -0.10 7.38
N MET A 104 -13.86 -0.32 8.50
CA MET A 104 -13.49 0.75 9.43
C MET A 104 -12.64 1.85 8.77
N ILE A 105 -11.80 1.49 7.80
CA ILE A 105 -10.91 2.43 7.11
C ILE A 105 -11.65 3.15 5.98
N THR A 106 -12.42 2.42 5.16
CA THR A 106 -13.11 2.99 3.99
C THR A 106 -14.43 3.69 4.35
N GLY A 107 -15.01 3.42 5.51
CA GLY A 107 -16.30 3.95 5.94
C GLY A 107 -17.49 3.37 5.16
N GLN A 108 -17.34 2.14 4.65
CA GLN A 108 -18.40 1.37 3.97
C GLN A 108 -18.91 0.26 4.87
#